data_AF-A0A1S1GVA7-F1
#
_entry.id   AF-A0A1S1GVA7-F1
#
_cell.length_a   1.000
_cell.length_b   1.000
_cell.length_c   1.000
_cell.angle_alpha   90.00
_cell.angle_beta   90.00
_cell.angle_gamma   90.00
#
_symmetry.space_group_name_H-M   'P 1'
#
loop_
_entity.id
_entity.type
_entity.pdbx_description
1 polymer ?
#
loop_
_entity_poly.entity_id
_entity_poly.type
_entity_poly.pdbx_seq_one_letter_code
_entity_poly.pdbx_strand_id
1 'polypeptide(L)' 'MRDKVEIALLHLRRLVELKGEKIGVMEMRNHASWYLKGVKGNGQTTEALNEAEIEPEIRDVLQNSQQERMEQSIEIQEA' A
#
# COMPACT_ATOMS: atom_id res chain seq x y z
N MET A 1 -8.77 -15.19 -2.58
CA MET A 1 -8.39 -13.97 -3.32
C MET A 1 -7.28 -13.32 -2.50
N ARG A 2 -6.11 -12.99 -3.06
CA ARG A 2 -5.08 -12.25 -2.28
C ARG A 2 -5.56 -10.82 -2.05
N ASP A 3 -5.30 -10.29 -0.87
CA ASP A 3 -5.60 -8.89 -0.57
C ASP A 3 -4.77 -7.99 -1.50
N LYS A 4 -5.36 -6.88 -1.95
CA LYS A 4 -4.67 -5.88 -2.79
C LYS A 4 -3.39 -5.38 -2.14
N VAL A 5 -3.39 -5.24 -0.81
CA VAL A 5 -2.20 -4.84 -0.04
C VAL A 5 -1.11 -5.90 -0.08
N GLU A 6 -1.44 -7.19 0.05
CA GLU A 6 -0.46 -8.26 -0.05
C GLU A 6 0.22 -8.30 -1.43
N ILE A 7 -0.55 -8.06 -2.50
CA ILE A 7 0.00 -8.00 -3.86
C ILE A 7 0.91 -6.78 -4.03
N ALA A 8 0.52 -5.62 -3.50
CA ALA A 8 1.33 -4.41 -3.51
C ALA A 8 2.67 -4.61 -2.77
N LEU A 9 2.64 -5.20 -1.57
CA LEU A 9 3.84 -5.52 -0.78
C LEU A 9 4.76 -6.51 -1.48
N LEU A 10 4.20 -7.54 -2.13
CA LEU A 10 4.96 -8.48 -2.93
C LEU A 10 5.63 -7.79 -4.14
N HIS A 11 4.92 -6.87 -4.79
CA HIS A 11 5.48 -6.14 -5.93
C HIS A 11 6.60 -5.20 -5.49
N LEU A 12 6.41 -4.45 -4.40
CA LEU A 12 7.44 -3.60 -3.80
C LEU A 12 8.72 -4.41 -3.52
N ARG A 13 8.61 -5.54 -2.82
CA ARG A 13 9.75 -6.40 -2.51
C ARG A 13 10.50 -6.81 -3.78
N ARG A 14 9.79 -7.26 -4.81
CA ARG A 14 10.40 -7.69 -6.08
C ARG A 14 11.06 -6.54 -6.83
N LEU A 15 10.47 -5.35 -6.80
CA LEU A 15 11.07 -4.16 -7.41
C LEU A 15 12.37 -3.78 -6.71
N VAL A 16 12.39 -3.80 -5.39
CA VAL A 16 13.58 -3.50 -4.58
C VAL A 16 14.66 -4.57 -4.77
N GLU A 17 14.31 -5.85 -4.76
CA GLU A 17 15.24 -6.96 -5.03
C GLU A 17 15.88 -6.87 -6.42
N LEU A 18 15.11 -6.48 -7.44
CA LEU A 18 15.56 -6.46 -8.82
C LEU A 18 16.33 -5.18 -9.20
N LYS A 19 15.90 -4.02 -8.68
CA LYS A 19 16.35 -2.70 -9.16
C LYS A 19 17.02 -1.85 -8.07
N GLY A 20 17.08 -2.35 -6.84
CA GLY A 20 17.50 -1.59 -5.67
C GLY A 20 16.39 -0.67 -5.13
N GLU A 21 16.57 -0.23 -3.89
CA GLU A 21 15.54 0.50 -3.14
C GLU A 21 15.05 1.77 -3.84
N LYS A 22 15.97 2.68 -4.20
CA LYS A 22 15.61 3.96 -4.82
C LYS A 22 14.72 3.81 -6.06
N ILE A 23 15.09 2.90 -6.97
CA ILE A 23 14.34 2.66 -8.20
C ILE A 23 13.04 1.91 -7.89
N GLY A 24 13.10 0.93 -6.99
CA GLY A 24 11.92 0.15 -6.62
C GLY A 24 10.82 0.98 -5.97
N VAL A 25 11.18 1.88 -5.05
CA VAL A 25 10.25 2.82 -4.42
C VAL A 25 9.67 3.79 -5.44
N MET A 26 10.50 4.38 -6.31
CA MET A 26 10.04 5.28 -7.37
C MET A 26 9.05 4.60 -8.33
N GLU A 27 9.32 3.38 -8.74
CA GLU A 27 8.38 2.62 -9.57
C GLU A 27 7.12 2.23 -8.80
N MET A 28 7.24 1.85 -7.53
CA MET A 28 6.08 1.48 -6.72
C MET A 28 5.09 2.65 -6.57
N ARG A 29 5.59 3.89 -6.41
CA ARG A 29 4.77 5.12 -6.40
C ARG A 29 3.89 5.25 -7.64
N ASN A 30 4.45 4.99 -8.83
CA ASN A 30 3.71 5.02 -10.08
C ASN A 30 2.60 3.93 -10.17
N HIS A 31 2.74 2.84 -9.41
CA HIS A 31 1.78 1.72 -9.40
C HIS A 31 0.78 1.76 -8.24
N ALA A 32 0.99 2.61 -7.23
CA ALA A 32 0.19 2.67 -6.00
C ALA A 32 -1.32 2.81 -6.26
N SER A 33 -1.71 3.71 -7.15
CA SER A 33 -3.11 4.00 -7.49
C SER A 33 -3.84 2.79 -8.10
N TRP A 34 -3.12 1.89 -8.79
CA TRP A 34 -3.71 0.69 -9.40
C TRP A 34 -4.14 -0.32 -8.35
N TYR A 35 -3.28 -0.56 -7.34
CA TYR A 35 -3.57 -1.49 -6.26
C TYR A 35 -4.74 -1.03 -5.40
N LEU A 36 -4.83 0.28 -5.15
CA LEU A 36 -5.87 0.82 -4.27
C LEU A 36 -7.17 1.13 -5.00
N LYS A 37 -7.25 1.02 -6.33
CA LYS A 37 -8.46 1.34 -7.10
C LYS A 37 -9.69 0.62 -6.54
N GLY A 38 -10.74 1.38 -6.23
CA GLY A 38 -12.00 0.86 -5.67
C GLY A 38 -11.99 0.62 -4.15
N VAL A 39 -10.90 0.96 -3.45
CA VAL A 39 -10.88 1.06 -1.99
C VAL A 39 -11.45 2.42 -1.59
N LYS A 40 -12.50 2.44 -0.75
CA LYS A 40 -13.13 3.68 -0.27
C LYS A 40 -12.12 4.46 0.59
N GLY A 41 -12.01 5.77 0.38
CA GLY A 41 -11.13 6.64 1.19
C GLY A 41 -9.64 6.51 0.90
N ASN A 42 -9.23 5.81 -0.17
CA ASN A 42 -7.81 5.56 -0.47
C ASN A 42 -6.98 6.78 -0.90
N GLY A 43 -7.57 7.98 -0.95
CA GLY A 43 -6.90 9.20 -1.40
C GLY A 43 -5.69 9.51 -0.51
N GLN A 44 -5.90 9.50 0.81
CA GLN A 44 -4.85 9.74 1.80
C GLN A 44 -3.74 8.69 1.73
N THR A 45 -4.10 7.40 1.58
CA THR A 45 -3.12 6.34 1.40
C THR A 45 -2.31 6.52 0.11
N THR A 46 -2.95 6.93 -0.99
CA THR A 46 -2.27 7.14 -2.28
C THR A 46 -1.33 8.33 -2.21
N GLU A 47 -1.72 9.40 -1.53
CA GLU A 47 -0.89 10.59 -1.31
C GLU A 47 0.34 10.26 -0.46
N ALA A 48 0.15 9.58 0.68
CA ALA A 48 1.24 9.11 1.53
C ALA A 48 2.20 8.16 0.78
N LEU A 49 1.68 7.29 -0.11
CA LEU A 49 2.53 6.43 -0.94
C LEU A 49 3.40 7.25 -1.90
N ASN A 50 2.85 8.29 -2.53
CA ASN A 50 3.59 9.13 -3.48
C ASN A 50 4.72 9.93 -2.82
N GLU A 51 4.58 10.26 -1.53
CA GLU A 51 5.59 10.98 -0.76
C GLU A 51 6.70 10.09 -0.20
N ALA A 52 6.48 8.78 -0.11
CA ALA A 52 7.46 7.84 0.43
C ALA A 52 8.77 7.80 -0.39
N GLU A 53 9.90 7.82 0.31
CA GLU A 53 11.26 7.84 -0.24
C GLU A 53 12.00 6.51 -0.06
N ILE A 54 11.62 5.73 0.96
CA ILE A 54 12.27 4.44 1.29
C ILE A 54 11.25 3.28 1.36
N GLU A 55 11.75 2.05 1.24
CA GLU A 55 10.91 0.84 1.23
C GLU A 55 10.04 0.69 2.49
N PRO A 56 10.57 0.93 3.71
CA PRO A 56 9.77 0.81 4.93
C PRO A 56 8.57 1.74 4.96
N GLU A 57 8.69 2.98 4.45
CA GLU A 57 7.58 3.93 4.43
C GLU A 57 6.42 3.45 3.55
N ILE A 58 6.71 2.93 2.34
CA ILE A 58 5.70 2.34 1.46
C ILE A 58 5.00 1.18 2.19
N ARG A 59 5.79 0.31 2.84
CA ARG A 59 5.28 -0.86 3.58
C ARG A 59 4.33 -0.43 4.69
N ASP A 60 4.76 0.54 5.51
CA ASP A 60 4.00 1.03 6.66
C ASP A 60 2.67 1.65 6.21
N VAL A 61 2.68 2.49 5.16
CA VAL A 61 1.46 3.08 4.61
C VAL A 61 0.48 2.01 4.14
N LEU A 62 0.96 0.98 3.44
CA LEU A 62 0.11 -0.12 2.97
C LEU A 62 -0.48 -0.93 4.14
N GLN A 63 0.33 -1.27 5.15
CA GLN A 63 -0.09 -2.04 6.31
C GLN A 63 -1.06 -1.27 7.20
N ASN A 64 -0.79 0.00 7.49
CA ASN A 64 -1.68 0.86 8.26
C ASN A 64 -3.04 0.99 7.56
N SER A 65 -3.05 1.18 6.24
CA SER A 65 -4.32 1.22 5.49
C SER A 65 -5.11 -0.08 5.59
N GLN A 66 -4.45 -1.23 5.69
CA GLN A 66 -5.09 -2.53 5.82
C GLN A 66 -5.69 -2.71 7.22
N GLN A 67 -4.93 -2.31 8.24
CA GLN A 67 -5.35 -2.35 9.64
C GLN A 67 -6.58 -1.47 9.89
N GLU A 68 -6.56 -0.22 9.45
CA GLU A 68 -7.70 0.72 9.59
C GLU A 68 -8.98 0.16 8.96
N ARG A 69 -8.87 -0.49 7.79
CA ARG A 69 -10.02 -1.13 7.13
C ARG A 69 -10.54 -2.34 7.90
N MET A 70 -9.65 -3.11 8.52
CA MET A 70 -10.02 -4.25 9.35
C MET A 70 -10.80 -3.76 10.58
N GLU A 71 -10.30 -2.73 11.26
CA GLU A 71 -10.93 -2.12 12.44
C GLU A 71 -12.32 -1.58 12.11
N GLN A 72 -12.44 -0.80 11.02
CA GLN A 72 -13.75 -0.32 10.55
C GLN A 72 -14.72 -1.46 10.21
N SER A 73 -14.22 -2.57 9.68
CA SER A 73 -15.07 -3.73 9.37
C SER A 73 -15.59 -4.44 10.62
N ILE A 74 -14.79 -4.46 11.70
CA ILE A 74 -15.17 -5.03 13.01
C ILE A 74 -16.21 -4.13 13.68
N GLU A 75 -15.97 -2.82 13.72
CA GLU A 75 -16.90 -1.84 14.32
C GLU A 75 -18.30 -1.89 13.67
N ILE A 76 -18.37 -2.04 12.35
CA ILE A 76 -19.65 -2.17 11.62
C ILE A 76 -20.39 -3.48 11.97
N GLN A 77 -19.66 -4.54 12.31
CA GLN A 77 -20.27 -5.82 12.70
C GLN A 77 -20.78 -5.84 14.14
N GLU A 78 -20.25 -4.96 15.00
CA GLU A 78 -20.64 -4.83 16.41
C GLU A 78 -21.75 -3.79 16.65
N ALA A 79 -22.09 -2.97 15.63
CA ALA A 79 -23.12 -1.93 15.67
C ALA A 79 -24.47 -2.39 15.10
#